data_AF-W2TVG9-F1
#
_entry.id   AF-W2TVG9-F1
#
_cell.length_a   1.000
_cell.length_b   1.000
_cell.length_c   1.000
_cell.angle_alpha   90.00
_cell.angle_beta   90.00
_cell.angle_gamma   90.00
#
_symmetry.space_group_name_H-M   'P 1'
#
loop_
_entity.id
_entity.type
_entity.pdbx_description
1 polymer ?
#
loop_
_entity_poly.entity_id
_entity_poly.type
_entity_poly.pdbx_seq_one_letter_code
_entity_poly.pdbx_strand_id
1 'polypeptide(L)'
;MLPYVAYKYVKNKREANRREMESTLDSLASHLSRSMIPDQVVLRISGVSAKFAEDSDEYISGTLTIVEKAVGVFIEWFPSEDLNSRYAPDTSGWVLAEDGGETQTLHSPSSSPDKASGENLNKLAFSIDVNDLSSFRNMEPKKGQGYPCIRLISKDGTSYVPLYFTTESTVNFIDVLQRYITLRRSAREPNLVLVVDSKTEALAQSVIALGQNDDVLSVSFYLLGMLIYTPLSH
;
A
#
# COMPACT_ATOMS: atom_id res chain seq x y z
N MET A 1 31.87 -13.33 56.01
CA MET A 1 31.56 -13.71 54.61
C MET A 1 30.67 -12.71 53.84
N LEU A 2 30.28 -11.56 54.40
CA LEU A 2 29.38 -10.59 53.77
C LEU A 2 29.91 -9.79 52.53
N PRO A 3 31.21 -9.48 52.36
CA PRO A 3 31.64 -8.56 51.30
C PRO A 3 31.58 -9.16 49.88
N TYR A 4 31.69 -10.48 49.75
CA TYR A 4 31.69 -11.15 48.43
C TYR A 4 30.30 -11.18 47.78
N VAL A 5 29.24 -11.32 48.58
CA VAL A 5 27.85 -11.33 48.08
C VAL A 5 27.46 -9.94 47.57
N ALA A 6 27.82 -8.89 48.30
CA ALA A 6 27.61 -7.51 47.88
C ALA A 6 28.38 -7.19 46.58
N TYR A 7 29.64 -7.63 46.47
CA TYR A 7 30.43 -7.48 45.25
C TYR A 7 29.79 -8.19 44.04
N LYS A 8 29.34 -9.45 44.21
CA LYS A 8 28.63 -10.18 43.16
C LYS A 8 27.35 -9.49 42.72
N TYR A 9 26.56 -8.95 43.66
CA TYR A 9 25.31 -8.26 43.36
C TYR A 9 25.56 -6.99 42.52
N VAL A 10 26.52 -6.15 42.94
CA VAL A 10 26.87 -4.92 42.20
C VAL A 10 27.41 -5.23 40.81
N LYS A 11 28.26 -6.26 40.69
CA LYS A 11 28.79 -6.70 39.40
C LYS A 11 27.66 -7.18 38.46
N ASN A 12 26.76 -8.01 38.96
CA ASN A 12 25.66 -8.55 38.16
C ASN A 12 24.67 -7.46 37.72
N LYS A 13 24.37 -6.49 38.60
CA LYS A 13 23.53 -5.33 38.27
C LYS A 13 24.15 -4.45 37.19
N ARG A 14 25.47 -4.24 37.24
CA ARG A 14 26.20 -3.45 36.23
C ARG A 14 26.25 -4.17 34.88
N GLU A 15 26.43 -5.49 34.88
CA GLU A 15 26.38 -6.30 33.67
C GLU A 15 24.98 -6.38 33.06
N ALA A 16 23.93 -6.47 33.89
CA ALA A 16 22.54 -6.43 33.42
C ALA A 16 22.22 -5.10 32.74
N ASN A 17 22.58 -3.98 33.38
CA ASN A 17 22.38 -2.65 32.81
C ASN A 17 23.20 -2.44 31.52
N ARG A 18 24.43 -2.97 31.44
CA ARG A 18 25.21 -2.95 30.19
C ARG A 18 24.52 -3.73 29.06
N ARG A 19 23.97 -4.92 29.34
CA ARG A 19 23.25 -5.72 28.35
C ARG A 19 21.97 -5.03 27.87
N GLU A 20 21.24 -4.37 28.76
CA GLU A 20 20.07 -3.56 28.39
C GLU A 20 20.46 -2.38 27.48
N MET A 21 21.58 -1.72 27.79
CA MET A 21 22.12 -0.62 26.98
C MET A 21 22.60 -1.09 25.60
N GLU A 22 23.25 -2.26 25.51
CA GLU A 22 23.63 -2.88 24.24
C GLU A 22 22.39 -3.24 23.40
N SER A 23 21.36 -3.82 24.01
CA SER A 23 20.11 -4.16 23.31
C SER A 23 19.37 -2.93 22.77
N THR A 24 19.40 -1.82 23.50
CA THR A 24 18.76 -0.56 23.04
C THR A 24 19.56 0.09 21.92
N LEU A 25 20.90 0.05 21.98
CA LEU A 25 21.77 0.50 20.89
C LEU A 25 21.60 -0.34 19.62
N ASP A 26 21.52 -1.67 19.73
CA ASP A 26 21.31 -2.56 18.59
C ASP A 26 19.94 -2.30 17.94
N SER A 27 18.90 -2.07 18.75
CA SER A 27 17.59 -1.68 18.24
C SER A 27 17.66 -0.34 17.48
N LEU A 28 18.26 0.69 18.06
CA LEU A 28 18.44 1.99 17.40
C LEU A 28 19.28 1.90 16.12
N ALA A 29 20.39 1.15 16.15
CA ALA A 29 21.24 0.94 14.99
C ALA A 29 20.50 0.18 13.89
N SER A 30 19.67 -0.81 14.23
CA SER A 30 18.85 -1.53 13.26
C SER A 30 17.77 -0.62 12.63
N HIS A 31 17.16 0.27 13.40
CA HIS A 31 16.20 1.26 12.90
C HIS A 31 16.88 2.28 11.96
N LEU A 32 18.04 2.80 12.33
CA LEU A 32 18.82 3.72 11.49
C LEU A 32 19.29 3.06 10.19
N SER A 33 19.77 1.82 10.27
CA SER A 33 20.23 1.07 9.10
C SER A 33 19.11 0.80 8.10
N ARG A 34 17.90 0.48 8.59
CA ARG A 34 16.72 0.33 7.73
C ARG A 34 16.28 1.65 7.12
N SER A 35 16.38 2.76 7.86
CA SER A 35 16.01 4.10 7.37
C SER A 35 16.91 4.65 6.26
N MET A 36 18.11 4.08 6.04
CA MET A 36 19.01 4.47 4.95
C MET A 36 18.72 3.74 3.63
N ILE A 37 17.78 2.78 3.62
CA ILE A 37 17.38 2.07 2.41
C ILE A 37 16.37 2.97 1.67
N PRO A 38 16.67 3.41 0.44
CA PRO A 38 15.74 4.24 -0.32
C PRO A 38 14.48 3.43 -0.66
N ASP A 39 13.34 4.10 -0.64
CA ASP A 39 12.06 3.53 -1.05
C ASP A 39 12.17 2.94 -2.48
N GLN A 40 11.83 1.67 -2.62
CA GLN A 40 11.94 0.95 -3.89
C GLN A 40 10.55 0.76 -4.51
N VAL A 41 10.32 1.39 -5.67
CA VAL A 41 9.08 1.18 -6.43
C VAL A 41 9.18 -0.14 -7.19
N VAL A 42 8.35 -1.11 -6.82
CA VAL A 42 8.34 -2.46 -7.40
C VAL A 42 7.36 -2.56 -8.56
N LEU A 43 6.27 -1.80 -8.50
CA LEU A 43 5.30 -1.68 -9.57
C LEU A 43 4.89 -0.22 -9.72
N ARG A 44 4.76 0.24 -10.96
CA ARG A 44 4.20 1.54 -11.30
C ARG A 44 3.32 1.41 -12.54
N ILE A 45 2.03 1.68 -12.40
CA ILE A 45 1.06 1.65 -13.49
C ILE A 45 0.54 3.08 -13.67
N SER A 46 0.87 3.68 -14.82
CA SER A 46 0.31 4.96 -15.26
C SER A 46 -0.98 4.71 -16.04
N GLY A 47 -2.05 5.46 -15.74
CA GLY A 47 -3.38 5.21 -16.33
C GLY A 47 -4.29 4.34 -15.46
N VAL A 48 -4.13 4.46 -14.14
CA VAL A 48 -5.12 3.96 -13.18
C VAL A 48 -5.92 5.16 -12.71
N SER A 49 -7.20 5.20 -13.06
CA SER A 49 -8.07 6.34 -12.79
C SER A 49 -8.99 6.09 -11.59
N ALA A 50 -9.42 7.14 -10.92
CA ALA A 50 -10.42 7.08 -9.86
C ALA A 50 -11.58 8.05 -10.13
N LYS A 51 -12.70 7.88 -9.43
CA LYS A 51 -13.86 8.78 -9.52
C LYS A 51 -14.12 9.42 -8.16
N PHE A 52 -14.51 10.70 -8.13
CA PHE A 52 -14.93 11.36 -6.89
C PHE A 52 -16.24 10.79 -6.34
N ALA A 53 -17.16 10.45 -7.24
CA ALA A 53 -18.44 9.85 -6.94
C ALA A 53 -18.72 8.71 -7.92
N GLU A 54 -19.37 7.64 -7.47
CA GLU A 54 -19.65 6.47 -8.33
C GLU A 54 -20.54 6.83 -9.53
N ASP A 55 -21.44 7.81 -9.34
CA ASP A 55 -22.36 8.33 -10.37
C ASP A 55 -21.72 9.38 -11.29
N SER A 56 -20.47 9.78 -11.04
CA SER A 56 -19.77 10.73 -11.92
C SER A 56 -19.23 10.02 -13.15
N ASP A 57 -19.33 10.66 -14.32
CA ASP A 57 -18.72 10.18 -15.56
C ASP A 57 -17.25 10.63 -15.71
N GLU A 58 -16.75 11.42 -14.77
CA GLU A 58 -15.41 11.98 -14.78
C GLU A 58 -14.40 11.02 -14.15
N TYR A 59 -13.41 10.61 -14.93
CA TYR A 59 -12.29 9.80 -14.47
C TYR A 59 -11.07 10.67 -14.25
N ILE A 60 -10.53 10.63 -13.04
CA ILE A 60 -9.30 11.31 -12.68
C ILE A 60 -8.16 10.35 -12.91
N SER A 61 -7.34 10.66 -13.91
CA SER A 61 -6.16 9.86 -14.21
C SER A 61 -5.18 9.91 -13.04
N GLY A 62 -4.57 8.77 -12.74
CA GLY A 62 -3.65 8.61 -11.63
C GLY A 62 -2.57 7.59 -11.90
N THR A 63 -1.65 7.50 -10.95
CA THR A 63 -0.60 6.50 -10.93
C THR A 63 -0.79 5.61 -9.71
N LEU A 64 -0.82 4.30 -9.94
CA LEU A 64 -0.83 3.27 -8.90
C LEU A 64 0.58 2.71 -8.74
N THR A 65 1.08 2.67 -7.51
CA THR A 65 2.39 2.12 -7.17
C THR A 65 2.32 1.08 -6.05
N ILE A 66 3.22 0.09 -6.12
CA ILE A 66 3.59 -0.74 -4.98
C ILE A 66 5.02 -0.38 -4.62
N VAL A 67 5.23 0.07 -3.39
CA VAL A 67 6.51 0.62 -2.92
C VAL A 67 6.96 -0.13 -1.68
N GLU A 68 8.18 -0.66 -1.71
CA GLU A 68 8.87 -1.19 -0.55
C GLU A 68 9.56 -0.05 0.20
N LYS A 69 9.17 0.17 1.45
CA LYS A 69 9.75 1.16 2.36
C LYS A 69 10.42 0.44 3.52
N ALA A 70 11.27 1.15 4.26
CA ALA A 70 11.95 0.61 5.45
C ALA A 70 11.00 -0.02 6.48
N VAL A 71 9.76 0.46 6.54
CA VAL A 71 8.74 0.09 7.53
C VAL A 71 7.74 -0.97 7.03
N GLY A 72 7.65 -1.19 5.72
CA GLY A 72 6.62 -2.06 5.16
C GLY A 72 6.46 -1.89 3.64
N VAL A 73 5.49 -2.59 3.07
CA VAL A 73 5.17 -2.50 1.64
C VAL A 73 3.84 -1.78 1.50
N PHE A 74 3.79 -0.76 0.66
CA PHE A 74 2.63 0.13 0.53
C PHE A 74 2.03 0.05 -0.86
N ILE A 75 0.71 0.05 -0.92
CA ILE A 75 -0.06 0.31 -2.14
C ILE A 75 -0.45 1.79 -2.09
N GLU A 76 -0.02 2.53 -3.10
CA GLU A 76 -0.23 3.97 -3.15
C GLU A 76 -0.90 4.34 -4.46
N TRP A 77 -1.88 5.22 -4.38
CA TRP A 77 -2.47 5.84 -5.57
C TRP A 77 -2.52 7.33 -5.37
N PHE A 78 -2.13 8.06 -6.42
CA PHE A 78 -2.21 9.51 -6.45
C PHE A 78 -2.71 9.98 -7.82
N PRO A 79 -3.53 11.04 -7.87
CA PRO A 79 -3.90 11.70 -9.11
C PRO A 79 -2.66 12.14 -9.89
N SER A 80 -2.70 12.00 -11.21
CA SER A 80 -1.71 12.56 -12.11
C SER A 80 -2.15 13.98 -12.48
N GLU A 81 -1.22 14.93 -12.47
CA GLU A 81 -1.52 16.35 -12.64
C GLU A 81 -1.92 16.75 -14.08
N ASP A 82 -2.13 15.80 -14.98
CA ASP A 82 -2.16 16.04 -16.43
C ASP A 82 -3.54 16.37 -17.04
N LEU A 83 -4.61 16.49 -16.26
CA LEU A 83 -5.94 16.85 -16.82
C LEU A 83 -6.52 18.10 -16.16
N ASN A 84 -5.90 19.25 -16.45
CA ASN A 84 -6.57 20.52 -16.79
C ASN A 84 -5.62 21.71 -16.94
N SER A 85 -4.30 21.52 -16.86
CA SER A 85 -3.32 22.53 -17.30
C SER A 85 -3.19 22.58 -18.84
N ARG A 86 -4.31 22.81 -19.55
CA ARG A 86 -4.26 23.31 -20.93
C ARG A 86 -4.00 24.82 -21.01
N TYR A 87 -3.78 25.45 -19.86
CA TYR A 87 -3.24 26.79 -19.77
C TYR A 87 -2.21 26.80 -18.64
N ALA A 88 -0.97 26.42 -18.95
CA ALA A 88 0.15 26.94 -18.19
C ALA A 88 0.10 28.48 -18.29
N PRO A 89 0.20 29.17 -17.16
CA PRO A 89 1.46 29.84 -16.96
C PRO A 89 2.05 29.57 -15.56
N ASP A 90 3.37 29.40 -15.61
CA ASP A 90 4.40 29.80 -14.66
C ASP A 90 4.32 29.45 -13.15
N THR A 91 5.26 28.56 -12.78
CA THR A 91 6.12 28.65 -11.58
C THR A 91 5.50 29.11 -10.25
N SER A 92 5.19 28.16 -9.36
CA SER A 92 5.28 28.31 -7.89
C SER A 92 4.77 27.01 -7.22
N GLY A 93 5.37 26.44 -6.17
CA GLY A 93 6.52 26.84 -5.38
C GLY A 93 6.82 25.76 -4.33
N TRP A 94 7.98 25.13 -4.45
CA TRP A 94 8.75 24.70 -3.30
C TRP A 94 9.87 25.73 -3.12
N VAL A 95 9.50 26.91 -2.61
CA VAL A 95 10.50 27.86 -2.13
C VAL A 95 10.68 27.55 -0.66
N LEU A 96 11.79 26.88 -0.34
CA LEU A 96 12.30 26.85 1.02
C LEU A 96 12.58 28.30 1.41
N ALA A 97 11.80 28.83 2.36
CA ALA A 97 12.05 30.14 2.91
C ALA A 97 13.36 30.07 3.72
N GLU A 98 14.45 30.51 3.10
CA GLU A 98 15.64 30.97 3.80
C GLU A 98 15.39 32.41 4.27
N ASP A 99 15.65 32.61 5.56
CA ASP A 99 15.48 33.82 6.35
C ASP A 99 16.34 34.99 5.83
N GLY A 100 15.76 36.20 5.81
CA GLY A 100 16.52 37.45 5.75
C GLY A 100 15.98 38.52 4.79
N GLY A 101 15.43 39.60 5.36
CA GLY A 101 15.46 40.93 4.74
C GLY A 101 14.11 41.54 4.37
N GLU A 102 13.76 42.58 5.12
CA GLU A 102 12.56 43.43 5.00
C GLU A 102 12.27 43.90 3.57
N THR A 103 11.05 43.71 3.07
CA THR A 103 10.36 44.69 2.21
C THR A 103 8.84 44.53 2.31
N GLN A 104 8.18 45.62 2.70
CA GLN A 104 6.73 45.78 2.67
C GLN A 104 6.25 45.90 1.23
N THR A 105 5.40 44.98 0.78
CA THR A 105 4.45 45.27 -0.32
C THR A 105 3.11 44.59 -0.06
N LEU A 106 2.20 45.40 0.46
CA LEU A 106 0.78 45.52 0.13
C LEU A 106 0.01 44.24 -0.27
N HIS A 107 -0.94 43.92 0.62
CA HIS A 107 -2.07 43.03 0.43
C HIS A 107 -2.71 43.11 -0.97
N SER A 108 -2.80 41.96 -1.64
CA SER A 108 -3.84 41.68 -2.63
C SER A 108 -4.73 40.57 -2.06
N PRO A 109 -6.05 40.78 -1.86
CA PRO A 109 -6.96 39.69 -1.54
C PRO A 109 -7.35 39.00 -2.86
N SER A 110 -6.47 38.14 -3.37
CA SER A 110 -6.85 37.24 -4.46
C SER A 110 -7.43 35.97 -3.86
N SER A 111 -8.73 36.00 -3.57
CA SER A 111 -9.52 34.78 -3.41
C SER A 111 -9.63 34.09 -4.77
N SER A 112 -8.57 33.37 -5.17
CA SER A 112 -8.57 32.53 -6.36
C SER A 112 -9.33 31.23 -6.07
N PRO A 113 -10.30 30.81 -6.92
CA PRO A 113 -11.03 29.56 -6.74
C PRO A 113 -10.20 28.30 -7.03
N ASP A 114 -8.98 28.44 -7.59
CA ASP A 114 -8.14 27.30 -8.00
C ASP A 114 -7.53 26.47 -6.87
N LYS A 115 -7.42 27.03 -5.65
CA LYS A 115 -6.94 26.22 -4.51
C LYS A 115 -7.91 25.11 -4.10
N ALA A 116 -9.20 25.26 -4.38
CA ALA A 116 -10.19 24.25 -4.01
C ALA A 116 -10.06 22.97 -4.86
N SER A 117 -9.62 23.08 -6.11
CA SER A 117 -9.55 21.91 -7.02
C SER A 117 -8.39 20.97 -6.64
N GLY A 118 -7.20 21.52 -6.33
CA GLY A 118 -6.05 20.73 -5.87
C GLY A 118 -6.23 20.09 -4.49
N GLU A 119 -6.88 20.78 -3.55
CA GLU A 119 -7.21 20.22 -2.23
C GLU A 119 -8.19 19.03 -2.33
N ASN A 120 -9.12 19.08 -3.27
CA ASN A 120 -10.06 17.98 -3.52
C ASN A 120 -9.38 16.77 -4.15
N LEU A 121 -8.41 16.94 -5.07
CA LEU A 121 -7.69 15.82 -5.71
C LEU A 121 -6.89 15.01 -4.68
N ASN A 122 -6.25 15.67 -3.73
CA ASN A 122 -5.51 15.02 -2.64
C ASN A 122 -6.39 14.15 -1.74
N LYS A 123 -7.71 14.42 -1.69
CA LYS A 123 -8.66 13.61 -0.92
C LYS A 123 -8.82 12.19 -1.48
N LEU A 124 -8.53 11.99 -2.77
CA LEU A 124 -8.58 10.68 -3.42
C LEU A 124 -7.28 9.91 -3.28
N ALA A 125 -6.17 10.62 -3.08
CA ALA A 125 -4.87 9.99 -2.89
C ALA A 125 -4.88 9.16 -1.60
N PHE A 126 -4.26 7.98 -1.66
CA PHE A 126 -4.13 7.12 -0.49
C PHE A 126 -2.82 6.34 -0.51
N SER A 127 -2.43 5.92 0.69
CA SER A 127 -1.33 4.99 0.94
C SER A 127 -1.80 4.00 2.01
N ILE A 128 -1.76 2.71 1.71
CA ILE A 128 -2.13 1.62 2.63
C ILE A 128 -1.00 0.59 2.71
N ASP A 129 -0.65 0.16 3.91
CA ASP A 129 0.24 -0.99 4.09
C ASP A 129 -0.46 -2.26 3.55
N VAL A 130 0.26 -3.06 2.77
CA VAL A 130 -0.21 -4.34 2.25
C VAL A 130 -0.70 -5.26 3.38
N ASN A 131 -0.10 -5.17 4.57
CA ASN A 131 -0.52 -5.92 5.75
C ASN A 131 -1.86 -5.45 6.34
N ASP A 132 -2.28 -4.21 6.08
CA ASP A 132 -3.59 -3.69 6.50
C ASP A 132 -4.69 -4.02 5.50
N LEU A 133 -4.34 -4.55 4.32
CA LEU A 133 -5.33 -5.00 3.34
C LEU A 133 -6.05 -6.27 3.83
N SER A 134 -7.38 -6.23 3.89
CA SER A 134 -8.22 -7.37 4.25
C SER A 134 -8.74 -8.10 3.01
N SER A 135 -9.18 -7.35 2.02
CA SER A 135 -9.74 -7.90 0.80
C SER A 135 -9.73 -6.84 -0.29
N PHE A 136 -9.96 -7.27 -1.53
CA PHE A 136 -10.29 -6.36 -2.61
C PHE A 136 -11.36 -6.96 -3.51
N ARG A 137 -12.16 -6.09 -4.12
CA ARG A 137 -13.13 -6.48 -5.13
C ARG A 137 -12.51 -6.26 -6.50
N ASN A 138 -12.40 -7.33 -7.30
CA ASN A 138 -12.02 -7.27 -8.70
C ASN A 138 -13.29 -7.31 -9.56
N MET A 139 -13.59 -6.22 -10.26
CA MET A 139 -14.76 -6.11 -11.11
C MET A 139 -14.33 -5.99 -12.57
N GLU A 140 -14.74 -6.97 -13.36
CA GLU A 140 -14.53 -6.95 -14.81
C GLU A 140 -15.65 -6.16 -15.52
N PRO A 141 -15.33 -5.46 -16.62
CA PRO A 141 -16.31 -4.73 -17.39
C PRO A 141 -17.29 -5.69 -18.06
N LYS A 142 -18.59 -5.38 -17.99
CA LYS A 142 -19.62 -6.21 -18.62
C LYS A 142 -19.62 -5.95 -20.13
N LYS A 143 -19.49 -7.02 -20.94
CA LYS A 143 -19.70 -7.02 -22.40
C LYS A 143 -19.02 -5.87 -23.16
N GLY A 144 -17.74 -5.60 -22.84
CA GLY A 144 -16.92 -4.63 -23.57
C GLY A 144 -17.21 -3.15 -23.28
N GLN A 145 -18.04 -2.84 -22.28
CA GLN A 145 -18.29 -1.47 -21.85
C GLN A 145 -17.66 -1.21 -20.47
N GLY A 146 -16.70 -0.28 -20.43
CA GLY A 146 -15.99 0.13 -19.21
C GLY A 146 -14.61 -0.49 -19.04
N TYR A 147 -14.00 -0.19 -17.90
CA TYR A 147 -12.65 -0.62 -17.54
C TYR A 147 -12.70 -1.62 -16.39
N PRO A 148 -11.78 -2.61 -16.33
CA PRO A 148 -11.63 -3.41 -15.13
C PRO A 148 -11.25 -2.52 -13.96
N CYS A 149 -11.83 -2.78 -12.79
CA CYS A 149 -11.56 -1.98 -11.62
C CYS A 149 -11.40 -2.79 -10.34
N ILE A 150 -10.54 -2.27 -9.46
CA ILE A 150 -10.27 -2.84 -8.15
C ILE A 150 -10.74 -1.87 -7.07
N ARG A 151 -11.45 -2.38 -6.06
CA ARG A 151 -11.72 -1.67 -4.81
C ARG A 151 -11.01 -2.35 -3.66
N LEU A 152 -10.09 -1.64 -3.02
CA LEU A 152 -9.36 -2.13 -1.84
C LEU A 152 -10.20 -1.96 -0.57
N ILE A 153 -10.11 -2.93 0.34
CA ILE A 153 -10.81 -2.94 1.62
C ILE A 153 -9.79 -3.30 2.71
N SER A 154 -9.58 -2.39 3.64
CA SER A 154 -8.68 -2.55 4.77
C SER A 154 -9.31 -3.41 5.88
N LYS A 155 -8.48 -3.94 6.79
CA LYS A 155 -8.87 -4.74 7.96
C LYS A 155 -9.72 -3.97 8.97
N ASP A 156 -9.62 -2.64 8.99
CA ASP A 156 -10.51 -1.75 9.75
C ASP A 156 -11.91 -1.61 9.13
N GLY A 157 -12.14 -2.20 7.94
CA GLY A 157 -13.37 -2.09 7.17
C GLY A 157 -13.42 -0.89 6.22
N THR A 158 -12.39 -0.04 6.22
CA THR A 158 -12.31 1.12 5.31
C THR A 158 -12.25 0.64 3.86
N SER A 159 -13.16 1.12 3.02
CA SER A 159 -13.18 0.86 1.59
C SER A 159 -12.62 2.07 0.84
N TYR A 160 -11.60 1.86 0.02
CA TYR A 160 -10.98 2.91 -0.78
C TYR A 160 -11.76 3.19 -2.06
N VAL A 161 -11.44 4.31 -2.72
CA VAL A 161 -12.01 4.66 -4.01
C VAL A 161 -11.72 3.55 -5.04
N PRO A 162 -12.69 3.17 -5.90
CA PRO A 162 -12.44 2.24 -6.99
C PRO A 162 -11.37 2.76 -7.95
N LEU A 163 -10.42 1.90 -8.27
CA LEU A 163 -9.34 2.14 -9.22
C LEU A 163 -9.65 1.46 -10.55
N TYR A 164 -9.83 2.25 -11.60
CA TYR A 164 -10.14 1.82 -12.95
C TYR A 164 -8.87 1.76 -13.79
N PHE A 165 -8.53 0.59 -14.32
CA PHE A 165 -7.32 0.41 -15.11
C PHE A 165 -7.66 0.73 -16.57
N THR A 166 -7.32 1.95 -17.00
CA THR A 166 -7.72 2.47 -18.33
C THR A 166 -6.71 2.18 -19.43
N THR A 167 -5.46 1.90 -19.05
CA THR A 167 -4.34 1.62 -19.97
C THR A 167 -3.95 0.15 -20.00
N GLU A 168 -4.06 -0.55 -18.86
CA GLU A 168 -3.59 -1.92 -18.69
C GLU A 168 -4.65 -2.80 -17.98
N SER A 169 -4.38 -4.09 -17.85
CA SER A 169 -5.24 -5.00 -17.06
C SER A 169 -4.85 -5.00 -15.58
N THR A 170 -5.72 -5.52 -14.72
CA THR A 170 -5.48 -5.67 -13.28
C THR A 170 -4.43 -6.74 -12.93
N VAL A 171 -4.01 -7.52 -13.92
CA VAL A 171 -3.14 -8.69 -13.76
C VAL A 171 -1.83 -8.35 -13.10
N ASN A 172 -1.09 -7.40 -13.69
CA ASN A 172 0.28 -7.11 -13.25
C ASN A 172 0.29 -6.62 -11.80
N PHE A 173 -0.74 -5.86 -11.45
CA PHE A 173 -0.99 -5.46 -10.07
C PHE A 173 -1.22 -6.66 -9.14
N ILE A 174 -2.10 -7.59 -9.51
CA ILE A 174 -2.40 -8.79 -8.71
C ILE A 174 -1.16 -9.69 -8.58
N ASP A 175 -0.43 -9.93 -9.68
CA ASP A 175 0.75 -10.79 -9.71
C ASP A 175 1.88 -10.27 -8.82
N VAL A 176 2.12 -8.95 -8.81
CA VAL A 176 3.09 -8.34 -7.89
C VAL A 176 2.58 -8.37 -6.46
N LEU A 177 1.29 -8.10 -6.23
CA LEU A 177 0.70 -8.12 -4.89
C LEU A 177 0.80 -9.51 -4.23
N GLN A 178 0.64 -10.59 -5.01
CA GLN A 178 0.78 -11.97 -4.54
C GLN A 178 2.19 -12.34 -4.02
N ARG A 179 3.21 -11.53 -4.33
CA ARG A 179 4.56 -11.74 -3.77
C ARG A 179 4.64 -11.38 -2.29
N TYR A 180 3.73 -10.54 -1.82
CA TYR A 180 3.73 -10.03 -0.44
C TYR A 180 2.62 -10.65 0.42
N ILE A 181 1.51 -11.04 -0.19
CA ILE A 181 0.34 -11.58 0.52
C ILE A 181 -0.29 -12.75 -0.21
N THR A 182 -0.86 -13.67 0.56
CA THR A 182 -1.64 -14.78 0.02
C THR A 182 -3.06 -14.34 -0.30
N LEU A 183 -3.47 -14.54 -1.55
CA LEU A 183 -4.81 -14.18 -2.03
C LEU A 183 -5.69 -15.41 -2.19
N ARG A 184 -6.95 -15.33 -1.74
CA ARG A 184 -7.97 -16.37 -1.94
C ARG A 184 -9.26 -15.77 -2.45
N ARG A 185 -9.90 -16.42 -3.42
CA ARG A 185 -11.25 -16.04 -3.82
C ARG A 185 -12.28 -16.40 -2.76
N SER A 186 -13.24 -15.51 -2.56
CA SER A 186 -14.42 -15.80 -1.73
C SER A 186 -15.32 -16.82 -2.44
N ALA A 187 -15.70 -17.87 -1.72
CA ALA A 187 -16.67 -18.86 -2.21
C ALA A 187 -18.10 -18.30 -2.29
N ARG A 188 -18.37 -17.21 -1.56
CA ARG A 188 -19.70 -16.57 -1.50
C ARG A 188 -19.84 -15.45 -2.54
N GLU A 189 -18.75 -14.76 -2.84
CA GLU A 189 -18.72 -13.59 -3.74
C GLU A 189 -17.57 -13.74 -4.75
N PRO A 190 -17.83 -14.09 -6.02
CA PRO A 190 -16.78 -14.41 -6.99
C PRO A 190 -15.84 -13.23 -7.31
N ASN A 191 -16.32 -12.00 -7.13
CA ASN A 191 -15.56 -10.78 -7.37
C ASN A 191 -14.72 -10.36 -6.16
N LEU A 192 -14.89 -11.02 -5.00
CA LEU A 192 -14.20 -10.67 -3.76
C LEU A 192 -12.97 -11.59 -3.59
N VAL A 193 -11.81 -10.97 -3.47
CA VAL A 193 -10.54 -11.63 -3.16
C VAL A 193 -10.14 -11.26 -1.74
N LEU A 194 -9.98 -12.27 -0.90
CA LEU A 194 -9.60 -12.16 0.50
C LEU A 194 -8.08 -12.24 0.63
N VAL A 195 -7.52 -11.37 1.45
CA VAL A 195 -6.12 -11.43 1.90
C VAL A 195 -6.05 -12.34 3.11
N VAL A 196 -5.25 -13.39 3.03
CA VAL A 196 -5.05 -14.36 4.10
C VAL A 196 -3.79 -13.98 4.87
N ASP A 197 -3.89 -13.95 6.19
CA ASP A 197 -2.71 -13.78 7.03
C ASP A 197 -1.83 -15.04 6.94
N SER A 198 -0.53 -14.83 6.72
CA SER A 198 0.52 -15.85 6.82
C SER A 198 0.38 -16.79 8.03
N LYS A 199 -0.08 -16.29 9.19
CA LYS A 199 -0.27 -17.08 10.42
C LYS A 199 -1.46 -18.03 10.33
N THR A 200 -2.58 -17.61 9.75
CA THR A 200 -3.75 -18.46 9.56
C THR A 200 -3.55 -19.45 8.42
N GLU A 201 -2.73 -19.12 7.42
CA GLU A 201 -2.29 -20.06 6.40
C GLU A 201 -1.38 -21.15 6.96
N ALA A 202 -0.35 -20.81 7.74
CA ALA A 202 0.50 -21.81 8.39
C ALA A 202 -0.30 -22.74 9.31
N LEU A 203 -1.31 -22.19 10.00
CA LEU A 203 -2.23 -22.99 10.81
C LEU A 203 -3.11 -23.89 9.94
N ALA A 204 -3.70 -23.38 8.86
CA ALA A 204 -4.50 -24.18 7.94
C ALA A 204 -3.66 -25.29 7.29
N GLN A 205 -2.43 -24.97 6.85
CA GLN A 205 -1.47 -25.94 6.35
C GLN A 205 -1.08 -26.96 7.41
N SER A 206 -0.92 -26.57 8.67
CA SER A 206 -0.63 -27.52 9.76
C SER A 206 -1.82 -28.47 10.04
N VAL A 207 -3.05 -27.97 9.94
CA VAL A 207 -4.28 -28.78 10.10
C VAL A 207 -4.47 -29.73 8.92
N ILE A 208 -4.14 -29.28 7.70
CA ILE A 208 -4.17 -30.11 6.48
C ILE A 208 -3.04 -31.15 6.50
N ALA A 209 -1.84 -30.78 6.94
CA ALA A 209 -0.67 -31.68 7.06
C ALA A 209 -0.85 -32.76 8.14
N LEU A 210 -1.65 -32.49 9.18
CA LEU A 210 -2.09 -33.50 10.14
C LEU A 210 -3.20 -34.42 9.58
N GLY A 211 -3.75 -34.09 8.40
CA GLY A 211 -4.98 -34.65 7.87
C GLY A 211 -4.85 -35.76 6.83
N GLN A 212 -3.82 -35.83 5.98
CA GLN A 212 -3.73 -36.91 4.98
C GLN A 212 -2.36 -37.01 4.30
N ASN A 213 -1.78 -38.20 4.41
CA ASN A 213 -1.13 -38.87 3.28
C ASN A 213 -2.16 -38.94 2.14
N ASP A 214 -2.00 -38.14 1.10
CA ASP A 214 -2.20 -38.58 -0.29
C ASP A 214 -1.75 -37.46 -1.23
N ASP A 215 -0.87 -37.86 -2.14
CA ASP A 215 -0.14 -37.03 -3.07
C ASP A 215 -1.05 -36.23 -4.01
N VAL A 216 -0.42 -35.19 -4.59
CA VAL A 216 -0.81 -34.39 -5.77
C VAL A 216 -1.46 -33.03 -5.47
N LEU A 217 -0.80 -32.19 -4.67
CA LEU A 217 -1.06 -30.74 -4.59
C LEU A 217 -0.06 -29.86 -5.36
N SER A 218 0.57 -30.41 -6.40
CA SER A 218 1.37 -29.62 -7.36
C SER A 218 0.50 -28.80 -8.34
N VAL A 219 -0.83 -29.05 -8.37
CA VAL A 219 -1.73 -28.51 -9.41
C VAL A 219 -2.37 -27.15 -9.04
N SER A 220 -2.29 -26.73 -7.76
CA SER A 220 -3.04 -25.56 -7.27
C SER A 220 -2.52 -24.19 -7.74
N PHE A 221 -1.26 -24.09 -8.18
CA PHE A 221 -0.72 -22.81 -8.65
C PHE A 221 -1.08 -22.51 -10.12
N TYR A 222 -1.15 -23.52 -10.98
CA TYR A 222 -1.54 -23.33 -12.39
C TYR A 222 -3.04 -23.07 -12.55
N LEU A 223 -3.89 -23.66 -11.69
CA LEU A 223 -5.34 -23.41 -11.70
C LEU A 223 -5.72 -22.04 -11.15
N LEU A 224 -4.93 -21.44 -10.24
CA LEU A 224 -5.19 -20.09 -9.73
C LEU A 224 -4.99 -19.02 -10.81
N GLY A 225 -3.96 -19.18 -11.66
CA GLY A 225 -3.78 -18.36 -12.85
C GLY A 225 -4.91 -18.52 -13.87
N MET A 226 -5.48 -19.71 -14.02
CA MET A 226 -6.59 -19.93 -14.97
C MET A 226 -7.96 -19.46 -14.45
N LEU A 227 -8.20 -19.55 -13.14
CA LEU A 227 -9.45 -19.08 -12.54
C LEU A 227 -9.52 -17.55 -12.49
N ILE A 228 -8.40 -16.86 -12.27
CA ILE A 228 -8.36 -15.39 -12.36
C ILE A 228 -8.69 -14.89 -13.79
N TYR A 229 -8.49 -15.72 -14.80
CA TYR A 229 -8.58 -15.39 -16.22
C TYR A 229 -9.59 -16.25 -17.01
N THR A 230 -10.74 -16.58 -16.44
CA THR A 230 -11.80 -17.14 -17.29
C THR A 230 -12.52 -16.01 -18.02
N PRO A 231 -12.29 -15.78 -19.34
CA PRO A 231 -13.28 -15.05 -20.11
C PRO A 231 -14.55 -15.90 -20.09
N LEU A 232 -15.68 -15.31 -19.66
CA LEU A 232 -16.98 -15.89 -19.96
C LEU A 232 -17.17 -15.84 -21.47
N SER A 233 -16.69 -16.88 -22.16
CA SER A 233 -17.02 -17.12 -23.56
C SER A 233 -18.39 -17.81 -23.59
N HIS A 234 -19.35 -17.13 -24.20
CA HIS A 234 -20.58 -17.71 -24.70
C HIS A 234 -20.62 -17.53 -26.21
#